data_AF-A0A1C3TJF9-F1
#
_entry.id   AF-A0A1C3TJF9-F1
#
_cell.length_a   1.000
_cell.length_b   1.000
_cell.length_c   1.000
_cell.angle_alpha   90.00
_cell.angle_beta   90.00
_cell.angle_gamma   90.00
#
_symmetry.space_group_name_H-M   'P 1'
#
loop_
_entity.id
_entity.type
_entity.pdbx_description
1 polymer ?
#
loop_
_entity_poly.entity_id
_entity_poly.type
_entity_poly.pdbx_seq_one_letter_code
_entity_poly.pdbx_strand_id
1 'polypeptide(L)' 'MKQFIDEHRDVHGVEPICTVLPISPSTYHAHAARMADPQLRCKRAKTDEALTAQVQRV' A
#
# COMPACT_ATOMS: atom_id res chain seq x y z
N MET A 1 6.14 -0.70 -0.93
CA MET A 1 6.06 -0.26 -2.34
C MET A 1 5.93 1.27 -2.51
N LYS A 2 5.76 2.10 -1.45
CA LYS A 2 5.62 3.56 -1.63
C LYS A 2 6.33 4.42 -0.57
N GLN A 3 7.37 3.86 0.07
CA GLN A 3 8.15 4.53 1.11
C GLN A 3 8.63 5.92 0.66
N PHE A 4 9.10 6.05 -0.58
CA PHE A 4 9.49 7.35 -1.14
C PHE A 4 8.35 8.38 -1.12
N ILE A 5 7.14 8.01 -1.51
CA ILE A 5 5.98 8.91 -1.48
C ILE A 5 5.64 9.25 -0.04
N ASP A 6 5.67 8.25 0.85
CA ASP A 6 5.34 8.44 2.25
C ASP A 6 6.32 9.40 2.94
N GLU A 7 7.61 9.34 2.62
CA GLU A 7 8.65 10.21 3.17
C GLU A 7 8.59 11.66 2.68
N HIS A 8 8.04 11.89 1.48
CA HIS A 8 8.13 13.19 0.81
C HIS A 8 6.78 13.90 0.64
N ARG A 9 5.65 13.21 0.88
CA ARG A 9 4.29 13.76 0.69
C ARG A 9 4.02 15.00 1.55
N ASP A 10 4.65 15.12 2.72
CA ASP A 10 4.42 16.24 3.63
C ASP A 10 5.06 17.55 3.08
N VAL A 11 6.06 17.43 2.21
CA VAL A 11 6.75 18.56 1.58
C VAL A 11 6.20 18.85 0.19
N HIS A 12 5.96 17.81 -0.62
CA HIS A 12 5.63 17.96 -2.04
C HIS A 12 4.17 17.64 -2.39
N GLY A 13 3.39 17.08 -1.47
CA GLY A 13 2.07 16.53 -1.77
C GLY A 13 2.15 15.21 -2.54
N VAL A 14 1.02 14.49 -2.59
CA VAL A 14 0.96 13.17 -3.25
C VAL A 14 0.87 13.33 -4.76
N GLU A 15 0.06 14.27 -5.27
CA GLU A 15 -0.15 14.41 -6.72
C GLU A 15 1.14 14.73 -7.49
N PRO A 16 1.98 15.71 -7.08
CA PRO A 16 3.21 16.03 -7.83
C PRO A 16 4.20 14.85 -7.88
N ILE A 17 4.31 14.09 -6.79
CA ILE A 17 5.15 12.89 -6.75
C ILE A 17 4.59 11.80 -7.68
N CYS A 18 3.27 11.60 -7.68
CA CYS A 18 2.60 10.62 -8.52
C CYS A 18 2.77 10.94 -10.02
N THR A 19 2.82 12.21 -10.40
CA THR A 19 3.14 12.66 -11.77
C THR A 19 4.55 12.25 -12.20
N VAL A 20 5.54 12.38 -11.32
CA VAL A 20 6.94 12.04 -11.62
C VAL A 20 7.20 10.52 -11.60
N LEU A 21 6.49 9.76 -10.77
CA LEU A 21 6.60 8.29 -10.65
C LEU A 21 5.66 7.49 -11.57
N PRO A 22 5.20 8.11 -12.67
CA PRO A 22 3.94 7.83 -13.38
C PRO A 22 2.99 6.80 -12.73
N ILE A 23 2.46 7.12 -11.54
CA ILE A 23 1.36 6.36 -10.92
C ILE A 23 0.15 7.27 -10.70
N SER A 24 -1.05 6.69 -10.64
CA SER A 24 -2.23 7.46 -10.25
C SER A 24 -2.23 7.75 -8.73
N PRO A 25 -2.61 8.99 -8.31
CA PRO A 25 -2.87 9.31 -6.91
C PRO A 25 -3.92 8.39 -6.27
N SER A 26 -4.95 7.99 -7.01
CA SER A 26 -5.97 7.07 -6.50
C SER A 26 -5.38 5.70 -6.13
N THR A 27 -4.38 5.23 -6.88
CA THR A 27 -3.63 4.01 -6.57
C THR A 27 -2.78 4.17 -5.31
N TYR A 28 -2.24 5.36 -5.03
CA TYR A 28 -1.58 5.66 -3.75
C TYR A 28 -2.57 5.56 -2.59
N HIS A 29 -3.68 6.31 -2.64
CA HIS A 29 -4.65 6.34 -1.55
C HIS A 29 -5.30 4.97 -1.31
N ALA A 30 -5.64 4.22 -2.36
CA ALA A 30 -6.18 2.87 -2.21
C ALA A 30 -5.19 1.91 -1.54
N HIS A 31 -3.89 2.04 -1.82
CA HIS A 31 -2.86 1.27 -1.14
C HIS A 31 -2.71 1.70 0.32
N ALA A 32 -2.59 3.01 0.59
CA ALA A 32 -2.48 3.56 1.94
C ALA A 32 -3.67 3.14 2.82
N ALA A 33 -4.89 3.19 2.30
CA ALA A 33 -6.10 2.74 3.00
C ALA A 33 -6.04 1.24 3.35
N ARG A 34 -5.61 0.37 2.43
CA ARG A 34 -5.44 -1.07 2.69
C ARG A 34 -4.34 -1.38 3.70
N MET A 35 -3.33 -0.53 3.82
CA MET A 35 -2.28 -0.66 4.82
C MET A 35 -2.78 -0.27 6.21
N ALA A 36 -3.52 0.84 6.31
CA ALA A 36 -4.10 1.33 7.55
C ALA A 36 -5.24 0.43 8.06
N ASP A 37 -6.08 -0.08 7.16
CA ASP A 37 -7.20 -0.96 7.48
C ASP A 37 -7.10 -2.30 6.71
N PRO A 38 -6.69 -3.38 7.39
CA PRO A 38 -6.68 -4.72 6.82
C PRO A 38 -8.05 -5.19 6.30
N GLN A 39 -9.17 -4.63 6.78
CA GLN A 39 -10.50 -4.99 6.30
C GLN A 39 -10.74 -4.55 4.85
N LEU A 40 -10.06 -3.51 4.37
CA LEU A 40 -10.13 -3.02 2.98
C LEU A 40 -9.34 -3.89 1.99
N ARG A 41 -8.57 -4.85 2.48
CA ARG A 41 -7.83 -5.80 1.63
C ARG A 41 -8.79 -6.78 0.96
N CYS A 42 -8.43 -7.23 -0.23
CA CYS A 42 -9.19 -8.25 -0.93
C CYS A 42 -9.15 -9.59 -0.17
N LYS A 43 -10.12 -10.47 -0.45
CA LYS A 43 -10.22 -11.79 0.19
C LYS A 43 -8.92 -12.60 0.07
N ARG A 44 -8.31 -12.60 -1.12
CA ARG A 44 -7.05 -13.30 -1.38
C ARG A 44 -5.92 -12.83 -0.46
N ALA A 45 -5.70 -11.52 -0.35
CA ALA A 45 -4.63 -10.98 0.51
C ALA A 45 -4.81 -11.39 1.98
N LYS A 46 -6.05 -11.37 2.49
CA LYS A 46 -6.35 -11.84 3.85
C LYS A 46 -6.04 -13.32 4.03
N THR A 47 -6.38 -14.16 3.05
CA THR A 47 -6.06 -15.59 3.06
C THR A 47 -4.56 -15.83 3.01
N ASP A 48 -3.85 -15.14 2.11
CA ASP A 48 -2.39 -15.27 1.93
C ASP A 48 -1.64 -14.90 3.22
N GLU A 49 -2.07 -13.85 3.93
CA GLU A 49 -1.51 -13.47 5.24
C GLU A 49 -1.71 -14.55 6.30
N ALA A 50 -2.91 -15.11 6.40
CA ALA A 50 -3.23 -16.19 7.35
C ALA A 50 -2.45 -17.49 7.04
N LEU A 51 -2.20 -17.77 5.76
CA LEU A 51 -1.49 -18.97 5.32
C LEU A 51 0.03 -18.82 5.46
N THR A 52 0.58 -17.62 5.24
CA THR A 52 2.02 -17.35 5.38
C THR A 52 2.53 -17.73 6.77
N ALA A 53 1.75 -17.44 7.81
CA ALA A 53 2.06 -17.82 9.19
C ALA A 53 2.11 -19.34 9.42
N GLN A 54 1.43 -20.14 8.58
CA GLN A 54 1.46 -21.60 8.62
C GLN A 54 2.69 -22.14 7.88
N VAL A 55 3.03 -21.55 6.73
CA VAL A 55 4.21 -21.92 5.94
C VAL A 55 5.50 -21.72 6.75
N GLN A 56 5.62 -20.63 7.51
CA GLN A 56 6.80 -20.34 8.34
C GLN A 56 7.01 -21.29 9.53
N ARG A 57 6.05 -22.18 9.83
CA ARG A 57 6.15 -23.15 10.93
C ARG A 57 6.81 -24.46 10.53
N VAL A 58 7.12 -24.66 9.25
CA VAL A 58 7.79 -25.84 8.68
C VAL A 58 9.23 -25.48 8.36
#